data_AF-A0A969NFA5-F1
#
_entry.id   AF-A0A969NFA5-F1
#
_cell.length_a   1.000
_cell.length_b   1.000
_cell.length_c   1.000
_cell.angle_alpha   90.00
_cell.angle_beta   90.00
_cell.angle_gamma   90.00
#
_symmetry.space_group_name_H-M   'P 1'
#
loop_
_entity.id
_entity.type
_entity.pdbx_description
1 polymer ?
#
loop_
_entity_poly.entity_id
_entity_poly.type
_entity_poly.pdbx_seq_one_letter_code
_entity_poly.pdbx_strand_id
1 'polypeptide(L)'
;MNRTVLVLFVLVYSFTAYSQEPQWINYQNRYAFYPEKTYLSGFSSEINYTNQDITDLLEKCKDNAKKTLIESVKVSIKSLTVSGTENLNTGTNAENL
;
A
#
# COMPACT_ATOMS: atom_id res chain seq x y z
N MET A 1 30.04 -27.12 -25.01
CA MET A 1 29.47 -26.47 -23.82
C MET A 1 29.33 -27.53 -22.73
N ASN A 2 30.20 -27.51 -21.72
CA ASN A 2 30.34 -28.63 -20.79
C ASN A 2 29.08 -28.77 -19.92
N ARG A 3 28.46 -29.97 -19.88
CA ARG A 3 27.26 -30.27 -19.06
C ARG A 3 27.40 -29.82 -17.61
N THR A 4 28.62 -29.87 -17.07
CA THR A 4 28.95 -29.39 -15.72
C THR A 4 28.74 -27.90 -15.51
N VAL A 5 28.97 -27.05 -16.52
CA VAL A 5 28.72 -25.60 -16.43
C VAL A 5 27.23 -25.32 -16.35
N LEU A 6 26.41 -26.08 -17.08
CA LEU A 6 24.96 -25.92 -17.10
C LEU A 6 24.34 -26.34 -15.76
N VAL A 7 24.85 -27.41 -15.14
CA VAL A 7 24.43 -27.84 -13.79
C VAL A 7 24.79 -26.81 -12.72
N LEU A 8 26.00 -26.23 -12.79
CA LEU A 8 26.41 -25.13 -11.90
C LEU A 8 25.52 -23.90 -12.06
N PHE A 9 25.17 -23.54 -13.29
CA PHE A 9 24.27 -22.42 -13.55
C PHE A 9 22.88 -22.65 -12.94
N VAL A 10 22.30 -23.84 -13.10
CA VAL A 10 20.99 -24.17 -12.54
C VAL A 10 21.00 -24.16 -11.00
N LEU A 11 22.07 -24.63 -10.36
CA LEU A 11 22.20 -24.62 -8.91
C LEU A 11 22.28 -23.21 -8.33
N VAL A 12 22.98 -22.28 -8.99
CA VAL A 12 23.10 -20.89 -8.52
C VAL A 12 21.77 -20.14 -8.61
N TYR A 13 20.96 -20.37 -9.65
CA TYR A 13 19.66 -19.71 -9.83
C TYR A 13 18.53 -20.27 -8.97
N SER A 14 18.71 -21.47 -8.40
CA SER A 14 17.70 -22.09 -7.53
C SER A 14 17.57 -21.36 -6.18
N PHE A 15 18.62 -20.67 -5.73
CA PHE A 15 18.62 -19.93 -4.46
C PHE A 15 17.82 -18.61 -4.51
N THR A 16 17.56 -18.05 -5.70
CA THR A 16 16.80 -16.79 -5.84
C THR A 16 15.28 -16.98 -5.93
N ALA A 17 14.79 -18.23 -5.89
CA ALA A 17 13.36 -18.53 -6.04
C ALA A 17 12.51 -18.20 -4.80
N TYR A 18 13.12 -17.93 -3.63
CA TYR A 18 12.42 -17.77 -2.36
C TYR A 18 11.95 -16.33 -2.02
N SER A 19 11.94 -15.38 -2.97
CA SER A 19 11.68 -13.94 -2.67
C SER A 19 10.61 -13.27 -3.55
N GLN A 20 9.67 -14.00 -4.15
CA GLN A 20 8.64 -13.39 -5.00
C GLN A 20 7.43 -12.81 -4.23
N GLU A 21 7.61 -12.39 -2.98
CA GLU A 21 6.55 -11.66 -2.29
C GLU A 21 6.45 -10.24 -2.86
N PRO A 22 5.24 -9.80 -3.25
CA PRO A 22 5.04 -8.41 -3.65
C PRO A 22 5.49 -7.45 -2.55
N GLN A 23 6.31 -6.45 -2.91
CA GLN A 23 6.90 -5.53 -1.95
C GLN A 23 5.87 -4.76 -1.11
N TRP A 24 4.66 -4.53 -1.65
CA TRP A 24 3.57 -3.83 -0.98
C TRP A 24 2.98 -4.60 0.21
N ILE A 25 3.29 -5.88 0.40
CA ILE A 25 2.84 -6.65 1.56
C ILE A 25 3.53 -6.16 2.84
N ASN A 26 4.83 -5.85 2.75
CA ASN A 26 5.59 -5.30 3.87
C ASN A 26 5.17 -3.85 4.16
N TYR A 27 4.87 -3.56 5.43
CA TYR A 27 4.42 -2.23 5.85
C TYR A 27 5.42 -1.11 5.54
N GLN A 28 6.70 -1.32 5.82
CA GLN A 28 7.74 -0.30 5.62
C GLN A 28 7.88 0.04 4.14
N ASN A 29 7.94 -0.99 3.30
CA ASN A 29 7.99 -0.81 1.85
C ASN A 29 6.72 -0.12 1.33
N ARG A 30 5.54 -0.57 1.78
CA ARG A 30 4.27 0.04 1.35
C ARG A 30 4.19 1.51 1.72
N TYR A 31 4.58 1.88 2.94
CA TYR A 31 4.57 3.27 3.38
C TYR A 31 5.57 4.14 2.61
N ALA A 32 6.75 3.60 2.31
CA ALA A 32 7.78 4.30 1.55
C ALA A 32 7.39 4.52 0.08
N PHE A 33 6.84 3.49 -0.58
CA PHE A 33 6.53 3.54 -2.02
C PHE A 33 5.12 4.08 -2.32
N TYR A 34 4.19 3.95 -1.39
CA TYR A 34 2.79 4.39 -1.53
C TYR A 34 2.36 5.28 -0.35
N PRO A 35 2.99 6.46 -0.17
CA PRO A 35 2.66 7.36 0.93
C PRO A 35 1.23 7.92 0.80
N GLU A 36 0.49 7.93 1.90
CA GLU A 36 -0.94 8.32 1.97
C GLU A 36 -1.23 9.75 1.51
N LYS A 37 -0.23 10.65 1.57
CA LYS A 37 -0.35 12.03 1.08
C LYS A 37 -0.44 12.14 -0.45
N THR A 38 -0.01 11.09 -1.16
CA THR A 38 0.09 11.08 -2.63
C THR A 38 -0.82 10.03 -3.25
N TYR A 39 -1.01 8.91 -2.57
CA TYR A 39 -1.79 7.78 -3.07
C TYR A 39 -2.99 7.49 -2.19
N LEU A 40 -4.11 7.15 -2.81
CA LEU A 40 -5.23 6.51 -2.12
C LEU A 40 -4.90 5.04 -1.93
N SER A 41 -4.86 4.59 -0.67
CA SER A 41 -4.44 3.23 -0.34
C SER A 41 -5.43 2.56 0.60
N GLY A 42 -5.75 1.30 0.29
CA GLY A 42 -6.42 0.37 1.20
C GLY A 42 -5.64 -0.93 1.27
N PHE A 43 -5.34 -1.40 2.49
CA PHE A 43 -4.56 -2.62 2.69
C PHE A 43 -5.03 -3.33 3.96
N SER A 44 -5.08 -4.65 3.90
CA SER A 44 -5.29 -5.50 5.06
C SER A 44 -4.58 -6.83 4.83
N SER A 45 -4.01 -7.39 5.89
CA SER A 45 -3.36 -8.69 5.89
C SER A 45 -3.55 -9.34 7.24
N GLU A 46 -3.87 -10.62 7.26
CA GLU A 46 -4.00 -11.41 8.49
C GLU A 46 -3.26 -12.74 8.35
N ILE A 47 -2.69 -13.21 9.46
CA ILE A 47 -2.10 -14.55 9.56
C ILE A 47 -3.17 -15.48 10.12
N ASN A 48 -3.42 -16.60 9.43
CA ASN A 48 -4.45 -17.57 9.83
C ASN A 48 -3.98 -18.47 10.99
N TYR A 49 -3.97 -17.94 12.22
CA TYR A 49 -3.51 -18.69 13.39
C TYR A 49 -4.46 -19.80 13.84
N THR A 50 -5.75 -19.69 13.56
CA THR A 50 -6.80 -20.58 14.09
C THR A 50 -7.37 -21.51 13.02
N ASN A 51 -6.68 -21.64 11.88
CA ASN A 51 -7.08 -22.49 10.75
C ASN A 51 -8.54 -22.21 10.31
N GLN A 52 -8.91 -20.93 10.28
CA GLN A 52 -10.20 -20.45 9.78
C GLN A 52 -10.35 -20.79 8.30
N ASP A 53 -11.59 -20.84 7.83
CA ASP A 53 -11.85 -20.93 6.39
C ASP A 53 -11.16 -19.78 5.65
N ILE A 54 -10.40 -20.12 4.61
CA ILE A 54 -9.58 -19.17 3.86
C ILE A 54 -10.47 -18.15 3.14
N THR A 55 -11.66 -18.56 2.69
CA THR A 55 -12.61 -17.68 2.01
C THR A 55 -13.13 -16.62 2.96
N ASP A 56 -13.50 -17.02 4.17
CA ASP A 56 -13.97 -16.09 5.21
C ASP A 56 -12.87 -15.10 5.63
N LEU A 57 -11.64 -15.59 5.81
CA LEU A 57 -10.51 -14.75 6.16
C LEU A 57 -10.17 -13.76 5.03
N LEU A 58 -10.25 -14.22 3.78
CA LEU A 58 -10.01 -13.38 2.61
C LEU A 58 -11.09 -12.30 2.48
N GLU A 59 -12.36 -12.65 2.66
CA GLU A 59 -13.45 -11.67 2.59
C GLU A 59 -13.33 -10.63 3.70
N LYS A 60 -12.95 -11.04 4.92
CA LYS A 60 -12.64 -10.12 6.02
C LYS A 60 -11.50 -9.16 5.67
N CYS A 61 -10.40 -9.67 5.11
CA CYS A 61 -9.28 -8.82 4.69
C CYS A 61 -9.71 -7.83 3.59
N LYS A 62 -10.50 -8.29 2.63
CA LYS A 62 -11.04 -7.46 1.54
C LYS A 62 -11.95 -6.34 2.06
N ASP A 63 -12.83 -6.66 3.01
CA ASP A 63 -13.69 -5.66 3.66
C ASP A 63 -12.88 -4.62 4.44
N ASN A 64 -11.85 -5.05 5.15
CA ASN A 64 -10.96 -4.15 5.88
C ASN A 64 -10.14 -3.26 4.94
N ALA A 65 -9.63 -3.82 3.84
CA ALA A 65 -8.93 -3.05 2.81
C ALA A 65 -9.86 -2.01 2.16
N LYS A 66 -11.14 -2.36 1.93
CA LYS A 66 -12.15 -1.43 1.43
C LYS A 66 -12.45 -0.30 2.42
N LYS A 67 -12.61 -0.62 3.71
CA LYS A 67 -12.83 0.39 4.77
C LYS A 67 -11.67 1.38 4.85
N THR A 68 -10.43 0.88 4.85
CA THR A 68 -9.23 1.73 4.91
C THR A 68 -9.11 2.62 3.66
N LEU A 69 -9.44 2.10 2.48
CA LEU A 69 -9.50 2.90 1.26
C LEU A 69 -10.54 4.04 1.34
N ILE A 70 -11.74 3.74 1.84
CA ILE A 70 -12.80 4.75 2.01
C ILE A 70 -12.35 5.86 2.96
N GLU A 71 -11.68 5.52 4.06
CA GLU A 71 -11.13 6.53 4.98
C GLU A 71 -10.02 7.37 4.33
N SER A 72 -9.12 6.75 3.55
CA SER A 72 -8.10 7.47 2.78
C SER A 72 -8.73 8.51 1.83
N VAL A 73 -9.81 8.14 1.14
CA VAL A 73 -10.58 9.05 0.28
C VAL A 73 -11.19 10.20 1.08
N LYS A 74 -11.82 9.91 2.23
CA LYS A 74 -12.42 10.96 3.08
C LYS A 74 -11.38 11.96 3.57
N VAL A 75 -10.21 11.48 3.99
CA VAL A 75 -9.09 12.34 4.43
C VAL A 75 -8.61 13.21 3.28
N SER A 76 -8.44 12.64 2.08
CA SER A 76 -8.04 13.39 0.89
C SER A 76 -9.03 14.52 0.55
N ILE A 77 -10.33 14.23 0.56
CA ILE A 77 -11.38 15.25 0.33
C ILE A 77 -11.32 16.36 1.38
N LYS A 78 -11.22 15.99 2.67
CA LYS A 78 -11.10 16.99 3.76
C LYS A 78 -9.88 17.88 3.58
N SER A 79 -8.73 17.31 3.19
CA SER A 79 -7.50 18.07 2.94
C SER A 79 -7.69 19.10 1.82
N LEU A 80 -8.36 18.73 0.72
CA LEU A 80 -8.64 19.65 -0.38
C LEU A 80 -9.54 20.81 0.05
N THR A 81 -10.59 20.52 0.83
CA THR A 81 -11.51 21.55 1.35
C THR A 81 -10.79 22.55 2.25
N VAL A 82 -9.94 22.08 3.17
CA VAL A 82 -9.17 22.96 4.07
C VAL A 82 -8.23 23.86 3.27
N SER A 83 -7.45 23.30 2.34
CA SER A 83 -6.56 24.09 1.47
C SER A 83 -7.32 25.12 0.62
N GLY A 84 -8.54 24.81 0.18
CA GLY A 84 -9.40 25.77 -0.52
C GLY A 84 -9.89 26.93 0.35
N THR A 85 -10.24 26.65 1.62
CA THR A 85 -10.70 27.69 2.56
C THR A 85 -9.59 28.62 3.06
N GLU A 86 -8.34 28.14 3.18
CA GLU A 86 -7.21 28.99 3.56
C GLU A 86 -6.90 30.05 2.49
N ASN A 87 -6.99 29.69 1.20
CA ASN A 87 -6.72 30.62 0.09
C ASN A 87 -7.77 31.74 -0.04
N LEU A 88 -9.03 31.49 0.32
CA LEU A 88 -10.09 32.51 0.28
C LEU A 88 -9.93 33.56 1.39
N ASN A 89 -9.36 33.20 2.54
CA ASN A 89 -9.17 34.13 3.65
C ASN A 89 -7.92 35.02 3.52
N THR A 90 -6.94 34.62 2.69
CA THR A 90 -5.73 35.42 2.44
C THR A 90 -5.95 36.54 1.41
N GLY A 91 -6.95 36.43 0.53
CA GLY A 91 -7.29 37.48 -0.44
C GLY A 91 -8.08 38.64 0.17
N THR A 92 -9.00 38.36 1.11
CA THR A 92 -9.93 39.36 1.65
C THR A 92 -9.29 40.30 2.70
N ASN A 93 -8.18 39.88 3.32
CA ASN A 93 -7.48 40.68 4.34
C ASN A 93 -6.36 41.58 3.78
N ALA A 94 -6.03 41.48 2.49
CA ALA A 94 -5.00 42.31 1.85
C ALA A 94 -5.53 43.62 1.24
N GLU A 95 -6.86 43.81 1.20
CA GLU A 95 -7.51 44.98 0.61
C GLU A 95 -7.94 46.04 1.65
N ASN A 96 -7.59 45.86 2.93
CA ASN A 96 -7.95 46.79 4.02
C ASN A 96 -6.76 47.30 4.85
N LEU A 97 -5.56 47.41 4.24
CA LEU A 97 -4.40 48.10 4.83
C LEU A 97 -3.82 49.13 3.86
#